data_AF-A0A3D5KGP1-F1
#
_entry.id   AF-A0A3D5KGP1-F1
#
_cell.length_a   1.000
_cell.length_b   1.000
_cell.length_c   1.000
_cell.angle_alpha   90.00
_cell.angle_beta   90.00
_cell.angle_gamma   90.00
#
_symmetry.space_group_name_H-M   'P 1'
#
loop_
_entity.id
_entity.type
_entity.pdbx_description
1 polymer ?
#
loop_
_entity_poly.entity_id
_entity_poly.type
_entity_poly.pdbx_seq_one_letter_code
_entity_poly.pdbx_strand_id
1 'polypeptide(L)' 'MINELIYKGEKMAFTDNQMRELLAGIIDIQEPILPLGSVVDLKKEILQDRINLKDVDKVRIVITHRFLYGQR' A
#
# COMPACT_ATOMS: atom_id res chain seq x y z
N MET A 1 17.97 -5.43 0.27
CA MET A 1 18.48 -4.28 1.04
C MET A 1 18.06 -4.47 2.51
N ILE A 2 18.74 -3.81 3.44
CA ILE A 2 18.36 -3.81 4.86
C ILE A 2 17.76 -2.44 5.16
N ASN A 3 16.55 -2.43 5.72
CA ASN A 3 15.84 -1.22 6.11
C ASN A 3 15.90 -1.07 7.63
N GLU A 4 16.04 0.15 8.13
CA GLU A 4 16.10 0.43 9.56
C GLU A 4 14.85 1.20 10.01
N LEU A 5 14.21 0.74 11.09
CA LEU A 5 13.15 1.46 11.78
C LEU A 5 13.69 1.93 13.13
N ILE A 6 13.50 3.22 13.43
CA ILE A 6 13.94 3.84 14.68
C ILE A 6 12.72 4.28 15.47
N TYR A 7 12.55 3.73 16.67
CA TYR A 7 11.47 4.12 17.57
C TYR A 7 11.99 4.27 18.99
N LYS A 8 11.78 5.44 19.60
CA LYS A 8 12.25 5.78 20.96
C LYS A 8 13.75 5.52 21.19
N GLY A 9 14.57 5.69 20.15
CA GLY A 9 16.02 5.47 20.21
C GLY A 9 16.44 4.00 20.01
N GLU A 10 15.49 3.07 19.97
CA GLU A 10 15.76 1.69 19.58
C GLU A 10 15.78 1.56 18.05
N LYS A 11 16.73 0.77 17.55
CA LYS A 11 16.88 0.49 16.13
C LYS A 11 16.53 -0.97 15.85
N MET A 12 15.66 -1.18 14.88
CA MET A 12 15.32 -2.51 14.37
C MET A 12 15.68 -2.60 12.90
N ALA A 13 16.43 -3.64 12.55
CA ALA A 13 16.80 -3.94 11.17
C ALA A 13 15.81 -4.95 10.58
N PHE A 14 15.35 -4.67 9.38
CA PHE A 14 14.43 -5.51 8.63
C PHE A 14 14.99 -5.82 7.24
N THR A 15 14.80 -7.05 6.79
CA THR A 15 14.89 -7.34 5.36
C THR A 15 13.77 -6.62 4.60
N ASP A 16 13.93 -6.44 3.29
CA ASP A 16 12.88 -5.83 2.44
C ASP A 16 11.52 -6.51 2.59
N ASN A 17 11.49 -7.84 2.70
CA ASN A 17 10.25 -8.60 2.89
C ASN A 17 9.60 -8.31 4.23
N GLN A 18 10.37 -8.34 5.33
CA GLN A 18 9.83 -8.05 6.66
C GLN A 18 9.35 -6.60 6.77
N MET A 19 10.08 -5.65 6.16
CA MET A 19 9.66 -4.24 6.13
C MET A 19 8.35 -4.08 5.34
N ARG A 20 8.22 -4.76 4.20
CA ARG A 20 6.98 -4.76 3.42
C ARG A 20 5.81 -5.31 4.20
N GLU A 21 5.99 -6.43 4.91
CA GLU A 21 4.94 -7.04 5.73
C GLU A 21 4.52 -6.13 6.88
N LEU A 22 5.48 -5.51 7.57
CA LEU A 22 5.21 -4.55 8.64
C LEU A 22 4.41 -3.35 8.13
N LEU A 23 4.84 -2.74 7.03
CA LEU A 23 4.14 -1.59 6.44
C LEU A 23 2.73 -1.95 5.98
N ALA A 24 2.55 -3.12 5.35
CA ALA A 24 1.24 -3.60 4.95
C ALA A 24 0.31 -3.77 6.17
N GLY A 25 0.80 -4.37 7.26
CA GLY A 25 0.01 -4.51 8.49
C GLY A 25 -0.37 -3.17 9.12
N ILE A 26 0.54 -2.18 9.10
CA ILE A 26 0.24 -0.83 9.61
C ILE A 26 -0.85 -0.16 8.76
N ILE A 27 -0.75 -0.27 7.44
CA ILE A 27 -1.75 0.27 6.50
C ILE A 27 -3.10 -0.38 6.76
N ASP A 28 -3.16 -1.71 6.88
CA ASP A 28 -4.40 -2.45 7.16
C ASP A 28 -5.05 -2.02 8.49
N ILE A 29 -4.25 -1.70 9.52
CA ILE A 29 -4.75 -1.22 10.83
C ILE A 29 -5.28 0.22 10.74
N GLN A 30 -4.57 1.10 10.02
CA GLN A 30 -4.83 2.54 10.05
C GLN A 30 -5.81 3.01 8.97
N GLU A 31 -5.89 2.31 7.83
CA GLU A 31 -6.77 2.73 6.74
C GLU A 31 -8.22 2.27 6.96
N PRO A 32 -9.21 3.17 6.79
CA PRO A 32 -10.60 2.77 6.74
C PRO A 32 -10.79 1.74 5.62
N ILE A 33 -11.23 0.54 6.00
CA ILE A 33 -11.59 -0.49 5.03
C ILE A 33 -12.80 0.02 4.25
N LEU A 34 -12.57 0.45 3.01
CA LEU A 34 -13.66 0.82 2.12
C LEU A 34 -14.64 -0.38 1.93
N PRO A 35 -15.89 -0.19 1.47
CA PRO A 35 -16.73 -1.32 1.07
C PRO A 35 -16.22 -2.01 -0.21
N LEU A 36 -16.58 -3.28 -0.44
CA LEU A 36 -16.54 -3.83 -1.80
C LEU A 36 -17.50 -3.04 -2.70
N GLY A 37 -17.17 -2.92 -3.99
CA GLY A 37 -17.91 -2.07 -4.93
C GLY A 37 -17.58 -0.57 -4.82
N SER A 38 -16.74 -0.15 -3.86
CA SER A 38 -16.26 1.23 -3.80
C SER A 38 -15.46 1.59 -5.03
N VAL A 39 -15.69 2.80 -5.56
CA VAL A 39 -14.91 3.38 -6.65
C VAL A 39 -13.89 4.35 -6.05
N VAL A 40 -12.61 4.14 -6.35
CA VAL A 40 -11.52 5.02 -5.89
C VAL A 40 -10.68 5.52 -7.05
N ASP A 41 -10.20 6.75 -6.92
CA ASP A 41 -9.23 7.34 -7.83
C ASP A 41 -7.80 6.96 -7.37
N LEU A 42 -7.01 6.35 -8.24
CA LEU A 42 -5.60 6.06 -7.98
C LEU A 42 -4.74 7.31 -8.19
N LYS A 43 -3.69 7.43 -7.36
CA LYS A 43 -2.64 8.44 -7.50
C LYS A 43 -1.85 8.17 -8.78
N LYS A 44 -2.00 9.03 -9.78
CA LYS A 44 -1.35 8.86 -11.09
C LYS A 44 0.17 8.87 -10.97
N GLU A 45 0.71 9.64 -10.03
CA GLU A 45 2.14 9.79 -9.81
C GLU A 45 2.81 8.43 -9.54
N ILE A 46 2.07 7.50 -8.93
CA ILE A 46 2.55 6.14 -8.63
C ILE A 46 2.49 5.23 -9.88
N LEU A 47 1.63 5.55 -10.84
CA LEU A 47 1.36 4.72 -12.02
C LEU A 47 2.12 5.17 -13.27
N GLN A 48 2.55 6.44 -13.32
CA GLN A 48 3.22 7.06 -14.45
C GLN A 48 4.49 6.31 -14.89
N ASP A 49 5.22 5.68 -13.95
CA ASP A 49 6.43 4.93 -14.24
C ASP A 49 6.17 3.60 -14.99
N ARG A 50 4.92 3.13 -15.02
CA ARG A 50 4.55 1.82 -15.57
C ARG A 50 3.56 1.90 -16.73
N ILE A 51 2.81 3.00 -16.83
CA ILE A 51 1.74 3.18 -17.81
C ILE A 51 1.81 4.61 -18.32
N ASN A 52 1.73 4.79 -19.65
CA ASN A 52 1.63 6.12 -20.24
C ASN A 52 0.24 6.71 -19.96
N LEU A 53 0.17 7.69 -19.04
CA LEU A 53 -1.06 8.34 -18.58
C LEU A 53 -1.18 9.80 -19.04
N LYS A 54 -0.47 10.20 -20.11
CA LYS A 54 -0.30 11.61 -20.54
C LYS A 54 -1.62 12.37 -20.70
N ASP A 55 -2.67 11.71 -21.18
CA ASP A 55 -3.99 12.31 -21.45
C ASP A 55 -5.11 11.70 -20.58
N VAL A 56 -4.76 10.92 -19.55
CA VAL A 56 -5.75 10.29 -18.66
C VAL A 56 -6.00 11.22 -17.50
N ASP A 57 -7.26 11.61 -17.27
CA ASP A 57 -7.63 12.60 -16.26
C ASP A 57 -7.76 12.03 -14.84
N LYS A 58 -8.22 10.79 -14.70
CA LYS A 58 -8.23 10.01 -13.46
C LYS A 58 -8.19 8.52 -13.79
N VAL A 59 -7.48 7.74 -12.99
CA VAL A 59 -7.54 6.26 -13.07
C VAL A 59 -8.46 5.79 -11.95
N ARG A 60 -9.64 5.28 -12.31
CA ARG A 60 -10.61 4.75 -11.36
C ARG A 60 -10.55 3.24 -11.31
N ILE A 61 -10.60 2.69 -10.10
CA ILE A 61 -10.77 1.26 -9.89
C ILE A 61 -11.97 0.98 -9.00
N VAL A 62 -12.58 -0.17 -9.20
CA VAL A 62 -13.63 -0.72 -8.34
C VAL A 62 -13.00 -1.79 -7.47
N ILE A 63 -13.24 -1.71 -6.16
CA ILE A 63 -12.72 -2.73 -5.24
C ILE A 63 -13.61 -3.98 -5.32
N THR A 64 -13.13 -5.02 -5.99
CA THR A 64 -13.89 -6.27 -6.17
C THR A 64 -13.53 -7.35 -5.16
N HIS A 65 -12.30 -7.32 -4.62
CA HIS A 65 -11.79 -8.30 -3.67
C HIS A 65 -10.87 -7.62 -2.64
N ARG A 66 -10.75 -8.24 -1.47
CA ARG A 66 -9.85 -7.80 -0.39
C ARG A 66 -9.07 -9.00 0.14
N PHE A 67 -7.81 -8.76 0.46
CA PHE A 67 -6.98 -9.70 1.20
C PHE A 67 -6.67 -9.03 2.54
N LEU A 68 -7.05 -9.67 3.64
CA LEU A 68 -6.73 -9.19 4.98
C LEU A 68 -5.45 -9.89 5.44
N TYR A 69 -4.47 -9.14 5.93
CA TYR A 69 -3.27 -9.72 6.52
C TYR A 69 -3.64 -10.67 7.68
N GLY A 70 -3.11 -11.89 7.68
CA GLY A 70 -3.37 -12.90 8.71
C GLY A 70 -4.42 -13.97 8.38
N GLN A 71 -5.08 -13.92 7.22
CA GLN A 71 -5.89 -15.06 6.74
C GLN A 71 -5.10 -15.89 5.72
N ARG A 72 -4.25 -16.79 6.24
CA ARG A 72 -3.67 -17.92 5.52
C ARG A 72 -3.85 -19.18 6.35
#